data_AF-A0A537SNU4-F1
#
_entry.id   AF-A0A537SNU4-F1
#
_cell.length_a   1.000
_cell.length_b   1.000
_cell.length_c   1.000
_cell.angle_alpha   90.00
_cell.angle_beta   90.00
_cell.angle_gamma   90.00
#
_symmetry.space_group_name_H-M   'P 1'
#
loop_
_entity.id
_entity.type
_entity.pdbx_description
1 polymer ?
#
loop_
_entity_poly.entity_id
_entity_poly.type
_entity_poly.pdbx_seq_one_letter_code
_entity_poly.pdbx_strand_id
1 'polypeptide(L)'
;MGLFTRRKTVFVDSDILVIGGGMGGCGATYESRYWGRDLKIVCVEKANIERSGAVAQGLYAINCYMGMQWKENQPEDHVRYARNDLMGLVREDLGYDIARHVDSTVHKFEEWGLPIMRDPETGRYQREGKWQIMIHGESYKPIVAEAARKAATEVYNRIMVTHLLLDKTKADRVAGAVGF
;
A
#
# COMPACT_ATOMS: atom_id res chain seq x y z
N MET A 1 -31.93 11.88 27.96
CA MET A 1 -30.67 11.12 28.15
C MET A 1 -29.60 11.85 27.34
N GLY A 2 -28.63 12.49 28.00
CA GLY A 2 -27.83 13.58 27.42
C GLY A 2 -26.97 13.19 26.22
N LEU A 3 -27.20 13.84 25.08
CA LEU A 3 -26.51 13.64 23.79
C LEU A 3 -25.08 14.20 23.71
N PHE A 4 -24.48 14.60 24.84
CA PHE A 4 -23.15 15.19 24.87
C PHE A 4 -22.32 14.60 26.00
N THR A 5 -21.91 13.34 25.85
CA THR A 5 -20.71 12.86 26.51
C THR A 5 -19.54 13.77 26.14
N ARG A 6 -18.81 14.27 27.14
CA ARG A 6 -17.66 15.16 26.96
C ARG A 6 -16.65 14.48 26.02
N ARG A 7 -16.35 15.09 24.87
CA ARG A 7 -15.34 14.56 23.94
C ARG A 7 -14.01 14.51 24.67
N LYS A 8 -13.40 13.33 24.75
CA LYS A 8 -12.08 13.13 25.36
C LYS A 8 -11.02 13.21 24.26
N THR A 9 -10.08 14.13 24.39
CA THR A 9 -8.89 14.16 23.54
C THR A 9 -7.93 13.05 23.98
N VAL A 10 -7.49 12.23 23.02
CA VAL A 10 -6.46 11.21 23.23
C VAL A 10 -5.24 11.65 22.42
N PHE A 11 -4.10 11.78 23.10
CA PHE A 11 -2.83 12.06 22.44
C PHE A 11 -2.11 10.75 22.15
N VAL A 12 -1.58 10.62 20.94
CA VAL A 12 -0.83 9.44 20.49
C VAL A 12 0.49 9.93 19.90
N ASP A 13 1.58 9.67 20.60
CA ASP A 13 2.92 9.93 20.07
C ASP A 13 3.30 8.84 19.05
N SER A 14 4.03 9.21 18.01
CA SER A 14 4.56 8.30 16.99
C SER A 14 5.80 8.89 16.34
N ASP A 15 6.75 8.06 15.94
CA ASP A 15 7.88 8.48 15.11
C ASP A 15 7.49 8.50 13.63
N ILE A 16 6.66 7.54 13.21
CA ILE A 16 6.11 7.44 11.86
C ILE A 16 4.59 7.28 11.96
N LEU A 17 3.85 8.22 11.36
CA LEU A 17 2.40 8.19 11.27
C LEU A 17 1.98 7.91 9.81
N VAL A 18 1.30 6.78 9.58
CA VAL A 18 0.72 6.40 8.29
C VAL A 18 -0.78 6.66 8.32
N ILE A 19 -1.26 7.58 7.48
CA ILE A 19 -2.68 7.95 7.39
C ILE A 19 -3.32 7.20 6.21
N GLY A 20 -4.19 6.23 6.53
CA GLY A 20 -4.90 5.37 5.59
C GLY A 20 -4.31 3.96 5.53
N GLY A 21 -5.12 2.94 5.81
CA GLY A 21 -4.75 1.52 5.81
C GLY A 21 -5.08 0.80 4.50
N GLY A 22 -5.02 1.49 3.36
CA GLY A 22 -5.18 0.89 2.03
C GLY A 22 -3.90 0.16 1.57
N MET A 23 -3.82 -0.21 0.28
CA MET A 23 -2.63 -0.90 -0.26
C MET A 23 -1.33 -0.11 -0.06
N GLY A 24 -1.32 1.18 -0.43
CA GLY A 24 -0.15 2.04 -0.26
C GLY A 24 0.25 2.25 1.20
N GLY A 25 -0.72 2.48 2.08
CA GLY A 25 -0.46 2.65 3.51
C GLY A 25 -0.02 1.37 4.21
N CYS A 26 -0.56 0.20 3.81
CA CYS A 26 -0.09 -1.09 4.30
C CYS A 26 1.37 -1.34 3.87
N GLY A 27 1.70 -1.07 2.60
CA GLY A 27 3.08 -1.17 2.10
C GLY A 27 4.04 -0.24 2.85
N ALA A 28 3.65 1.03 3.05
CA ALA A 28 4.44 1.99 3.82
C ALA A 28 4.63 1.54 5.28
N THR A 29 3.58 1.02 5.92
CA THR A 29 3.65 0.49 7.29
C THR A 29 4.59 -0.72 7.39
N TYR A 30 4.47 -1.66 6.44
CA TYR A 30 5.33 -2.85 6.37
C TYR A 30 6.80 -2.47 6.23
N GLU A 31 7.13 -1.66 5.22
CA GLU A 31 8.52 -1.30 4.91
C GLU A 31 9.12 -0.40 6.00
N SER A 32 8.31 0.48 6.61
CA SER A 32 8.75 1.32 7.73
C SER A 32 9.26 0.48 8.90
N ARG A 33 8.72 -0.71 9.17
CA ARG A 33 9.23 -1.56 10.27
C ARG A 33 10.65 -2.03 10.01
N TYR A 34 10.96 -2.42 8.78
CA TYR A 34 12.29 -2.92 8.44
C TYR A 34 13.36 -1.85 8.68
N TRP A 35 13.15 -0.63 8.18
CA TRP A 35 14.12 0.47 8.31
C TRP A 35 14.05 1.22 9.64
N GLY A 36 12.84 1.41 10.15
CA GLY A 36 12.56 2.11 11.39
C GLY A 36 12.92 1.31 12.64
N ARG A 37 13.17 0.01 12.54
CA ARG A 37 13.62 -0.84 13.66
C ARG A 37 12.71 -0.73 14.87
N ASP A 38 13.13 0.00 15.91
CA ASP A 38 12.46 0.23 17.18
C ASP A 38 11.57 1.48 17.21
N LEU A 39 11.55 2.27 16.14
CA LEU A 39 10.65 3.42 16.00
C LEU A 39 9.18 3.01 16.14
N LYS A 40 8.40 3.91 16.75
CA LYS A 40 6.96 3.75 16.95
C LYS A 40 6.19 4.10 15.67
N ILE A 41 5.74 3.06 14.99
CA ILE A 41 4.99 3.14 13.73
C ILE A 41 3.50 3.02 14.03
N VAL A 42 2.75 4.08 13.74
CA VAL A 42 1.29 4.12 13.95
C VAL A 42 0.60 4.20 12.61
N CYS A 43 -0.31 3.26 12.34
CA CYS A 43 -1.21 3.33 11.19
C CYS A 43 -2.62 3.73 11.67
N VAL A 44 -3.23 4.71 10.99
CA VAL A 44 -4.59 5.17 11.30
C VAL A 44 -5.50 5.00 10.09
N GLU A 45 -6.67 4.41 10.30
CA GLU A 45 -7.62 4.04 9.25
C GLU A 45 -9.04 4.46 9.67
N LYS A 46 -9.77 5.12 8.76
CA LYS A 46 -11.16 5.56 9.00
C LYS A 46 -12.16 4.41 9.04
N ALA A 47 -11.82 3.29 8.41
CA ALA A 47 -12.61 2.07 8.38
C ALA A 47 -11.97 0.96 9.24
N ASN A 48 -11.99 -0.29 8.80
CA ASN A 48 -11.19 -1.38 9.35
C ASN A 48 -10.16 -1.80 8.30
N ILE A 49 -8.88 -1.76 8.66
CA ILE A 49 -7.74 -2.08 7.79
C ILE A 49 -7.88 -3.43 7.08
N GLU A 50 -8.58 -4.41 7.65
CA GLU A 50 -8.75 -5.74 7.06
C GLU A 50 -9.43 -5.72 5.68
N ARG A 51 -10.38 -4.79 5.47
CA ARG A 51 -11.16 -4.68 4.23
C ARG A 51 -11.37 -3.24 3.76
N SER A 52 -10.61 -2.26 4.27
CA SER A 52 -10.71 -0.86 3.83
C SER A 52 -10.17 -0.62 2.41
N GLY A 53 -10.67 0.42 1.75
CA GLY A 53 -10.14 0.90 0.47
C GLY A 53 -10.61 0.12 -0.76
N ALA A 54 -9.92 0.33 -1.88
CA ALA A 54 -10.35 -0.17 -3.20
C ALA A 54 -10.36 -1.70 -3.34
N VAL A 55 -9.55 -2.41 -2.53
CA VAL A 55 -9.38 -3.87 -2.61
C VAL A 55 -10.29 -4.60 -1.61
N ALA A 56 -11.37 -3.95 -1.14
CA ALA A 56 -12.27 -4.51 -0.14
C ALA A 56 -12.84 -5.88 -0.54
N GLN A 57 -13.28 -6.03 -1.80
CA GLN A 57 -13.85 -7.27 -2.32
C GLN A 57 -12.77 -8.25 -2.83
N GLY A 58 -11.49 -7.86 -2.75
CA GLY A 58 -10.42 -8.51 -3.50
C GLY A 58 -10.29 -7.98 -4.92
N LEU A 59 -9.41 -8.61 -5.69
CA LEU A 59 -9.22 -8.37 -7.12
C LEU A 59 -8.99 -9.71 -7.82
N TYR A 60 -9.28 -9.78 -9.12
CA TYR A 60 -9.04 -10.98 -9.93
C TYR A 60 -7.67 -10.95 -10.65
N ALA A 61 -6.99 -9.80 -10.66
CA ALA A 61 -5.68 -9.60 -11.27
C ALA A 61 -4.80 -8.63 -10.48
N ILE A 62 -3.47 -8.75 -10.66
CA ILE A 62 -2.49 -7.72 -10.31
C ILE A 62 -2.11 -7.00 -11.60
N ASN A 63 -2.41 -5.71 -11.68
CA ASN A 63 -2.33 -4.98 -12.96
C ASN A 63 -0.94 -4.47 -13.34
N CYS A 64 0.06 -4.65 -12.47
CA CYS A 64 1.43 -4.20 -12.70
C CYS A 64 2.42 -5.25 -12.22
N TYR A 65 2.95 -6.00 -13.17
CA TYR A 65 3.99 -7.01 -12.99
C TYR A 65 4.83 -7.10 -14.26
N MET A 66 6.13 -6.84 -14.17
CA MET A 66 7.02 -6.81 -15.33
C MET A 66 7.38 -8.22 -15.78
N GLY A 67 7.57 -9.16 -14.84
CA GLY A 67 8.05 -10.50 -15.14
C GLY A 67 9.55 -10.51 -15.42
N MET A 68 10.31 -9.66 -14.73
CA MET A 68 11.75 -9.49 -14.94
C MET A 68 12.53 -10.79 -14.70
N GLN A 69 12.09 -11.62 -13.75
CA GLN A 69 12.70 -12.95 -13.49
C GLN A 69 12.61 -13.89 -14.70
N TRP A 70 11.65 -13.68 -15.60
CA TRP A 70 11.46 -14.43 -16.84
C TRP A 70 11.85 -13.63 -18.09
N LYS A 71 12.48 -12.46 -17.91
CA LYS A 71 12.92 -11.55 -18.98
C LYS A 71 11.79 -11.16 -19.94
N GLU A 72 10.56 -11.02 -19.43
CA GLU A 72 9.38 -10.73 -20.25
C GLU A 72 9.27 -9.26 -20.66
N ASN A 73 9.43 -8.36 -19.69
CA ASN A 73 9.41 -6.91 -19.91
C ASN A 73 10.47 -6.22 -19.05
N GLN A 74 10.91 -5.03 -19.46
CA GLN A 74 11.81 -4.18 -18.69
C GLN A 74 11.08 -2.93 -18.16
N PRO A 75 11.53 -2.32 -17.05
CA PRO A 75 10.95 -1.09 -16.51
C PRO A 75 10.84 0.05 -17.55
N GLU A 76 11.80 0.18 -18.46
CA GLU A 76 11.80 1.16 -19.54
C GLU A 76 10.59 0.98 -20.48
N ASP A 77 10.19 -0.27 -20.74
CA ASP A 77 9.05 -0.57 -21.61
C ASP A 77 7.73 -0.13 -20.95
N HIS A 78 7.64 -0.29 -19.63
CA HIS A 78 6.50 0.18 -18.85
C HIS A 78 6.40 1.70 -18.83
N VAL A 79 7.53 2.41 -18.70
CA VAL A 79 7.55 3.88 -18.77
C VAL A 79 7.10 4.36 -20.15
N ARG A 80 7.57 3.75 -21.24
CA ARG A 80 7.11 4.09 -22.60
C ARG A 80 5.61 3.83 -22.76
N TYR A 81 5.11 2.72 -22.22
CA TYR A 81 3.68 2.41 -22.21
C TYR A 81 2.88 3.49 -21.46
N ALA A 82 3.26 3.81 -20.22
CA ALA A 82 2.57 4.81 -19.40
C ALA A 82 2.60 6.21 -20.05
N ARG A 83 3.72 6.59 -20.67
CA ARG A 83 3.82 7.84 -21.42
C ARG A 83 2.83 7.88 -22.59
N ASN A 84 2.73 6.80 -23.35
CA ASN A 84 1.80 6.73 -24.48
C ASN A 84 0.34 6.78 -24.00
N ASP A 85 0.02 6.05 -22.93
CA ASP A 85 -1.32 6.00 -22.34
C ASP A 85 -1.77 7.37 -21.79
N LEU A 86 -0.85 8.09 -21.16
CA LEU A 86 -1.08 9.42 -20.57
C LEU A 86 -0.70 10.57 -21.51
N MET A 87 -0.74 10.32 -22.83
CA MET A 87 -0.58 11.33 -23.89
C MET A 87 0.69 12.19 -23.77
N GLY A 88 1.78 11.61 -23.31
CA GLY A 88 3.10 12.24 -23.22
C GLY A 88 3.44 12.90 -21.88
N LEU A 89 2.47 13.10 -20.98
CA LEU A 89 2.67 13.86 -19.74
C LEU A 89 2.78 12.94 -18.52
N VAL A 90 3.99 12.44 -18.26
CA VAL A 90 4.28 11.56 -17.13
C VAL A 90 5.57 11.92 -16.41
N ARG A 91 5.64 11.61 -15.12
CA ARG A 91 6.89 11.60 -14.35
C ARG A 91 7.61 10.28 -14.58
N GLU A 92 8.37 10.21 -15.67
CA GLU A 92 9.09 9.00 -16.09
C GLU A 92 10.01 8.44 -15.01
N ASP A 93 10.64 9.31 -14.22
CA ASP A 93 11.48 8.94 -13.09
C ASP A 93 10.72 8.15 -12.02
N LEU A 94 9.50 8.59 -11.69
CA LEU A 94 8.64 7.89 -10.73
C LEU A 94 8.07 6.59 -11.32
N GLY A 95 7.66 6.62 -12.60
CA GLY A 95 7.14 5.44 -13.30
C GLY A 95 8.20 4.33 -13.39
N TYR A 96 9.45 4.70 -13.66
CA TYR A 96 10.59 3.78 -13.68
C TYR A 96 10.87 3.21 -12.30
N ASP A 97 10.90 4.08 -11.28
CA ASP A 97 11.21 3.67 -9.91
C ASP A 97 10.18 2.69 -9.35
N ILE A 98 8.89 2.87 -9.67
CA ILE A 98 7.85 1.89 -9.34
C ILE A 98 8.09 0.58 -10.09
N ALA A 99 8.30 0.62 -11.40
CA ALA A 99 8.41 -0.57 -12.24
C ALA A 99 9.61 -1.46 -11.88
N ARG A 100 10.74 -0.89 -11.44
CA ARG A 100 11.90 -1.67 -10.99
C ARG A 100 11.72 -2.34 -9.62
N HIS A 101 10.75 -1.91 -8.81
CA HIS A 101 10.48 -2.48 -7.47
C HIS A 101 9.24 -3.37 -7.42
N VAL A 102 8.26 -3.17 -8.30
CA VAL A 102 6.92 -3.78 -8.17
C VAL A 102 6.94 -5.31 -8.19
N ASP A 103 7.81 -5.95 -8.97
CA ASP A 103 7.91 -7.41 -9.05
C ASP A 103 8.24 -8.03 -7.68
N SER A 104 9.18 -7.43 -6.93
CA SER A 104 9.54 -7.90 -5.59
C SER A 104 8.36 -7.85 -4.61
N THR A 105 7.51 -6.83 -4.74
CA THR A 105 6.27 -6.71 -3.94
C THR A 105 5.27 -7.82 -4.31
N VAL A 106 5.13 -8.14 -5.60
CA VAL A 106 4.28 -9.24 -6.06
C VAL A 106 4.77 -10.59 -5.54
N HIS A 107 6.09 -10.83 -5.54
CA HIS A 107 6.66 -12.06 -4.98
C HIS A 107 6.41 -12.19 -3.49
N LYS A 108 6.49 -11.08 -2.73
CA LYS A 108 6.09 -11.05 -1.32
C LYS A 108 4.62 -11.37 -1.12
N PHE A 109 3.73 -10.92 -2.00
CA PHE A 109 2.32 -11.29 -1.90
C PHE A 109 2.12 -12.81 -2.06
N GLU A 110 2.80 -13.45 -3.01
CA GLU A 110 2.78 -14.91 -3.14
C GLU A 110 3.35 -15.60 -1.88
N GLU A 111 4.48 -15.11 -1.36
CA GLU A 111 5.11 -15.60 -0.12
C GLU A 111 4.16 -15.52 1.09
N TRP A 112 3.36 -14.46 1.18
CA TRP A 112 2.36 -14.28 2.24
C TRP A 112 1.07 -15.08 2.02
N GLY A 113 1.00 -15.85 0.94
CA GLY A 113 -0.10 -16.78 0.67
C GLY A 113 -1.13 -16.29 -0.34
N LEU A 114 -0.86 -15.23 -1.11
CA LEU A 114 -1.74 -14.84 -2.23
C LEU A 114 -1.62 -15.88 -3.36
N PRO A 115 -2.69 -16.60 -3.73
CA PRO A 115 -2.61 -17.57 -4.81
C PRO A 115 -2.55 -16.87 -6.17
N ILE A 116 -1.38 -16.93 -6.82
CA ILE A 116 -1.16 -16.44 -8.19
C ILE A 116 -1.40 -17.59 -9.16
N MET A 117 -2.23 -17.35 -10.18
CA MET A 117 -2.51 -18.36 -11.20
C MET A 117 -1.26 -18.61 -12.06
N ARG A 118 -1.07 -19.85 -12.51
CA ARG A 118 0.09 -20.25 -13.30
C ARG A 118 -0.33 -20.79 -14.65
N ASP A 119 0.44 -20.44 -15.65
CA ASP A 119 0.32 -20.98 -17.00
C ASP A 119 0.65 -22.48 -17.00
N PRO A 120 -0.25 -23.37 -17.48
CA PRO A 120 -0.03 -24.82 -17.40
C PRO A 120 1.16 -25.35 -18.21
N GLU A 121 1.56 -24.64 -19.26
CA GLU A 121 2.64 -25.07 -20.16
C GLU A 121 4.02 -24.64 -19.64
N THR A 122 4.13 -23.40 -19.20
CA THR A 122 5.39 -22.78 -18.81
C THR A 122 5.63 -22.75 -17.30
N GLY A 123 4.58 -22.93 -16.48
CA GLY A 123 4.62 -22.81 -15.02
C GLY A 123 4.83 -21.39 -14.48
N ARG A 124 4.94 -20.39 -15.36
CA ARG A 124 5.07 -18.97 -15.03
C ARG A 124 3.74 -18.40 -14.56
N TYR A 125 3.72 -17.17 -14.03
CA TYR A 125 2.45 -16.53 -13.68
C TYR A 125 1.61 -16.31 -14.95
N GLN A 126 0.33 -16.69 -14.85
CA GLN A 126 -0.62 -16.55 -15.94
C GLN A 126 -0.89 -15.07 -16.22
N ARG A 127 -0.61 -14.64 -17.45
CA ARG A 127 -0.87 -13.27 -17.92
C ARG A 127 -2.34 -13.08 -18.26
N GLU A 128 -2.91 -11.93 -17.89
CA GLU A 128 -4.17 -11.44 -18.47
C GLU A 128 -3.87 -10.64 -19.75
N GLY A 129 -2.91 -9.72 -19.64
CA GLY A 129 -2.35 -8.93 -20.72
C GLY A 129 -0.84 -8.75 -20.52
N LYS A 130 -0.25 -7.77 -21.21
CA LYS A 130 1.21 -7.55 -21.15
C LYS A 130 1.74 -7.25 -19.75
N TRP A 131 0.97 -6.50 -18.95
CA TRP A 131 1.41 -5.95 -17.66
C TRP A 131 0.74 -6.63 -16.45
N GLN A 132 -0.28 -7.43 -16.69
CA GLN A 132 -1.19 -7.95 -15.68
C GLN A 132 -1.00 -9.47 -15.50
N ILE A 133 -1.17 -9.95 -14.27
CA ILE A 133 -1.20 -11.38 -13.93
C ILE A 133 -2.47 -11.73 -13.18
N MET A 134 -2.98 -12.94 -13.40
CA MET A 134 -4.23 -13.42 -12.81
C MET A 134 -4.01 -13.98 -11.39
N ILE A 135 -4.95 -13.73 -10.48
CA ILE A 135 -4.87 -14.17 -9.07
C ILE A 135 -6.23 -14.68 -8.57
N HIS A 136 -6.21 -15.55 -7.57
CA HIS A 136 -7.39 -15.81 -6.73
C HIS A 136 -7.41 -14.83 -5.55
N GLY A 137 -7.73 -13.56 -5.84
CA GLY A 137 -7.47 -12.44 -4.93
C GLY A 137 -8.63 -12.02 -4.04
N GLU A 138 -9.60 -12.88 -3.73
CA GLU A 138 -10.72 -12.55 -2.81
C GLU A 138 -10.20 -12.03 -1.46
N SER A 139 -9.14 -12.67 -0.93
CA SER A 139 -8.49 -12.32 0.33
C SER A 139 -7.24 -11.44 0.16
N TYR A 140 -7.08 -10.78 -0.99
CA TYR A 140 -5.90 -9.96 -1.28
C TYR A 140 -5.69 -8.84 -0.24
N LYS A 141 -6.75 -8.09 0.09
CA LYS A 141 -6.63 -7.05 1.13
C LYS A 141 -6.34 -7.61 2.53
N PRO A 142 -7.04 -8.64 3.02
CA PRO A 142 -6.70 -9.30 4.29
C PRO A 142 -5.24 -9.73 4.41
N ILE A 143 -4.66 -10.34 3.38
CA ILE A 143 -3.25 -10.78 3.35
C ILE A 143 -2.31 -9.58 3.54
N VAL A 144 -2.53 -8.52 2.77
CA VAL A 144 -1.71 -7.29 2.84
C VAL A 144 -1.90 -6.57 4.19
N ALA A 145 -3.13 -6.54 4.70
CA ALA A 145 -3.44 -5.95 6.00
C ALA A 145 -2.79 -6.72 7.16
N GLU A 146 -2.68 -8.05 7.05
CA GLU A 146 -1.99 -8.87 8.06
C GLU A 146 -0.50 -8.54 8.13
N ALA A 147 0.18 -8.45 6.98
CA ALA A 147 1.58 -8.05 6.93
C ALA A 147 1.81 -6.66 7.56
N ALA A 148 0.93 -5.70 7.27
CA ALA A 148 0.99 -4.37 7.87
C ALA A 148 0.72 -4.37 9.38
N ARG A 149 -0.28 -5.14 9.87
CA ARG A 149 -0.57 -5.25 11.31
C ARG A 149 0.59 -5.84 12.10
N LYS A 150 1.27 -6.86 11.55
CA LYS A 150 2.46 -7.44 12.19
C LYS A 150 3.64 -6.47 12.24
N ALA A 151 3.70 -5.53 11.29
CA ALA A 151 4.76 -4.53 11.20
C ALA A 151 4.49 -3.27 12.05
N ALA A 152 3.23 -2.85 12.18
CA ALA A 152 2.85 -1.67 12.95
C ALA A 152 3.14 -1.84 14.45
N THR A 153 3.47 -0.76 15.15
CA THR A 153 3.40 -0.76 16.62
C THR A 153 1.95 -0.74 17.06
N GLU A 154 1.12 0.11 16.43
CA GLU A 154 -0.31 0.21 16.70
C GLU A 154 -1.10 0.49 15.41
N VAL A 155 -2.32 -0.04 15.33
CA VAL A 155 -3.27 0.26 14.25
C VAL A 155 -4.58 0.78 14.85
N TYR A 156 -4.88 2.04 14.58
CA TYR A 156 -6.13 2.68 15.01
C TYR A 156 -7.17 2.63 13.88
N ASN A 157 -8.14 1.74 14.02
CA ASN A 157 -9.30 1.66 13.14
C ASN A 157 -10.39 2.66 13.57
N ARG A 158 -11.26 3.04 12.63
CA ARG A 158 -12.41 3.94 12.84
C ARG A 158 -12.05 5.35 13.31
N ILE A 159 -10.88 5.85 12.91
CA ILE A 159 -10.47 7.23 13.17
C ILE A 159 -10.32 7.97 11.84
N MET A 160 -11.17 8.98 11.62
CA MET A 160 -11.10 9.82 10.44
C MET A 160 -10.14 11.00 10.69
N VAL A 161 -8.94 10.92 10.12
CA VAL A 161 -8.02 12.06 10.09
C VAL A 161 -8.57 13.15 9.17
N THR A 162 -8.58 14.38 9.66
CA THR A 162 -9.17 15.53 8.94
C THR A 162 -8.16 16.62 8.61
N HIS A 163 -7.14 16.80 9.44
CA HIS A 163 -6.15 17.86 9.26
C HIS A 163 -4.75 17.38 9.62
N LEU A 164 -3.76 17.87 8.88
CA LEU A 164 -2.36 17.79 9.28
C LEU A 164 -2.03 18.94 10.23
N LEU A 165 -1.06 18.71 11.10
CA LEU A 165 -0.50 19.71 12.00
C LEU A 165 0.90 20.10 11.53
N LEU A 166 1.21 21.39 11.55
CA LEU A 166 2.52 21.93 11.23
C LEU A 166 3.36 22.15 12.49
N ASP A 167 4.68 22.08 12.32
CA ASP A 167 5.65 22.41 13.36
C ASP A 167 5.52 23.89 13.77
N LYS A 168 5.46 24.13 15.07
CA LYS A 168 5.29 25.49 15.62
C LYS A 168 6.49 26.39 15.38
N THR A 169 7.67 25.81 15.19
CA THR A 169 8.97 26.52 15.15
C THR A 169 9.62 26.49 13.77
N LYS A 170 9.26 25.52 12.92
CA LYS A 170 9.83 25.35 11.58
C LYS A 170 8.73 25.43 10.53
N ALA A 171 8.76 26.48 9.71
CA ALA A 171 7.87 26.63 8.57
C ALA A 171 7.98 25.42 7.62
N ASP A 172 6.87 25.08 6.96
CA ASP A 172 6.77 24.01 5.97
C ASP A 172 7.18 22.60 6.44
N ARG A 173 7.14 22.35 7.75
CA ARG A 173 7.40 21.03 8.34
C ARG A 173 6.15 20.45 8.98
N VAL A 174 5.81 19.21 8.63
CA VAL A 174 4.72 18.45 9.28
C VAL A 174 5.14 18.01 10.69
N ALA A 175 4.20 18.06 11.63
CA ALA A 175 4.41 17.66 13.03
C ALA A 175 3.38 16.64 13.54
N GLY A 176 2.33 16.33 12.79
CA GLY A 176 1.34 15.33 13.17
C GLY A 176 0.02 15.49 12.41
N ALA A 177 -1.06 14.95 12.97
CA ALA A 177 -2.40 15.07 12.42
C ALA A 177 -3.47 14.98 13.53
N VAL A 178 -4.70 15.38 13.20
CA VAL A 178 -5.88 15.27 14.09
C VAL A 178 -7.07 14.64 13.38
N GLY A 179 -7.86 13.89 14.14
CA GLY A 179 -9.04 13.18 13.67
C GLY A 179 -10.03 12.89 14.79
N PHE A 180 -11.12 12.20 14.45
CA PHE A 180 -12.15 11.75 15.39
C PHE A 180 -12.82 10.46 14.94
#